data_AF-A0A975B9V2-F1
#
_entry.id   AF-A0A975B9V2-F1
#
_cell.length_a   1.000
_cell.length_b   1.000
_cell.length_c   1.000
_cell.angle_alpha   90.00
_cell.angle_beta   90.00
_cell.angle_gamma   90.00
#
_symmetry.space_group_name_H-M   'P 1'
#
loop_
_entity.id
_entity.type
_entity.pdbx_description
1 polymer ?
#
loop_
_entity_poly.entity_id
_entity_poly.type
_entity_poly.pdbx_seq_one_letter_code
_entity_poly.pdbx_strand_id
1 'polypeptide(L)'
;MKKLQNLPIGDSSFESIRERNDLYVDKTRHIFKLISEGRYYFLSRPRRFGKSLTISTLRCLFQGKKELFKGLWIDENTGWEWKEYPVILIDFNEISHDAPANLTSGLESSLKSTGQFNNVQLKESLLKEMFKELILKIHRKTGMPVVILIDEYDKPIIDHLDKGKKAMEIAKANRDILKLFFGVIKGGEISSVLCFVFITGVARFSRVSIFSELNNLKDLTMNEDYADMLGCTQEELETCFAPYFQDFAQKQNMTEPELLEKLRLYYNGYRFSIRDVRVYNPFSILNAVDEKNFNNYWFETGTPAFLVNLLHENKWYLPFIENLEATEALFSAYEIECLQPQALLFQTGYITIKDIDEGLYTFDYPNQEVKTSFSEILFYSYFRGQQGVSRFILLSKYLRLEDIESFIEIITGIYASIPYKIEDKRDEAYFHTIFYLMVSASGANSRSKVLTCDSRINMTVEFDDKIYIIEFKCNQTPQAGIRQIRKKAYLDLYLQTGKKIILMGINFDTQNRNISGWKVEEI
;
A
#
# COMPACT_ATOMS: atom_id res chain seq x y z
N MET A 1 -26.55 20.96 18.34
CA MET A 1 -25.39 20.46 17.57
C MET A 1 -25.89 19.31 16.71
N LYS A 2 -25.63 19.33 15.39
CA LYS A 2 -25.88 18.15 14.54
C LYS A 2 -25.01 17.02 15.08
N LYS A 3 -25.59 15.86 15.34
CA LYS A 3 -24.83 14.66 15.73
C LYS A 3 -23.94 14.29 14.53
N LEU A 4 -22.63 14.19 14.75
CA LEU A 4 -21.69 13.73 13.73
C LEU A 4 -22.03 12.28 13.35
N GLN A 5 -21.80 11.93 12.08
CA GLN A 5 -21.93 10.54 11.63
C GLN A 5 -20.81 9.70 12.27
N ASN A 6 -21.04 8.40 12.46
CA ASN A 6 -19.95 7.54 12.92
C ASN A 6 -18.98 7.29 11.75
N LEU A 7 -17.72 7.03 12.09
CA LEU A 7 -16.68 6.68 11.13
C LEU A 7 -16.68 5.15 10.94
N PRO A 8 -16.89 4.63 9.73
CA PRO A 8 -17.02 3.18 9.49
C PRO A 8 -15.66 2.49 9.43
N ILE A 9 -14.89 2.53 10.53
CA ILE A 9 -13.56 1.92 10.59
C ILE A 9 -13.69 0.40 10.47
N GLY A 10 -13.09 -0.16 9.41
CA GLY A 10 -13.06 -1.60 9.16
C GLY A 10 -14.37 -2.17 8.61
N ASP A 11 -15.42 -1.37 8.42
CA ASP A 11 -16.66 -1.82 7.77
C ASP A 11 -16.52 -1.71 6.24
N SER A 12 -16.70 -2.83 5.54
CA SER A 12 -16.70 -2.92 4.08
C SER A 12 -18.09 -3.13 3.50
N SER A 13 -19.14 -3.15 4.33
CA SER A 13 -20.52 -3.29 3.89
C SER A 13 -21.14 -1.93 3.58
N PHE A 14 -21.35 -1.66 2.30
CA PHE A 14 -22.06 -0.45 1.86
C PHE A 14 -23.46 -0.37 2.48
N GLU A 15 -24.17 -1.49 2.53
CA GLU A 15 -25.50 -1.57 3.15
C GLU A 15 -25.46 -1.17 4.63
N SER A 16 -24.54 -1.73 5.42
CA SER A 16 -24.35 -1.38 6.84
C SER A 16 -24.10 0.11 7.03
N ILE A 17 -23.16 0.67 6.27
CA ILE A 17 -22.77 2.09 6.36
C ILE A 17 -23.96 2.99 6.05
N ARG A 18 -24.74 2.67 5.02
CA ARG A 18 -25.90 3.48 4.62
C ARG A 18 -27.07 3.35 5.59
N GLU A 19 -27.37 2.15 6.07
CA GLU A 19 -28.45 1.91 7.04
C GLU A 19 -28.16 2.56 8.41
N ARG A 20 -26.90 2.57 8.84
CA ARG A 20 -26.46 3.22 10.08
C ARG A 20 -26.27 4.73 9.97
N ASN A 21 -26.38 5.27 8.75
CA ASN A 21 -26.08 6.66 8.43
C ASN A 21 -24.64 7.06 8.85
N ASP A 22 -23.71 6.13 8.68
CA ASP A 22 -22.28 6.36 8.90
C ASP A 22 -21.68 7.17 7.73
N LEU A 23 -20.50 7.75 7.95
CA LEU A 23 -19.82 8.58 6.95
C LEU A 23 -19.48 7.74 5.71
N TYR A 24 -19.95 8.15 4.54
CA TYR A 24 -19.63 7.53 3.25
C TYR A 24 -19.12 8.58 2.28
N VAL A 25 -17.88 8.42 1.82
CA VAL A 25 -17.30 9.26 0.75
C VAL A 25 -17.80 8.73 -0.58
N ASP A 26 -18.58 9.54 -1.29
CA ASP A 26 -19.33 9.09 -2.45
C ASP A 26 -18.46 8.93 -3.71
N LYS A 27 -18.29 7.68 -4.13
CA LYS A 27 -17.57 7.29 -5.37
C LYS A 27 -18.50 6.85 -6.50
N THR A 28 -19.81 7.02 -6.35
CA THR A 28 -20.80 6.46 -7.28
C THR A 28 -20.71 7.05 -8.69
N ARG A 29 -20.12 8.24 -8.86
CA ARG A 29 -19.74 8.79 -10.17
C ARG A 29 -18.79 7.89 -10.96
N HIS A 30 -17.74 7.36 -10.31
CA HIS A 30 -16.81 6.43 -10.96
C HIS A 30 -17.49 5.10 -11.28
N ILE A 31 -18.35 4.63 -10.39
CA ILE A 31 -19.12 3.40 -10.59
C ILE A 31 -20.04 3.54 -11.82
N PHE A 32 -20.77 4.65 -11.94
CA PHE A 32 -21.62 4.92 -13.09
C PHE A 32 -20.83 4.98 -14.40
N LYS A 33 -19.64 5.59 -14.38
CA LYS A 33 -18.74 5.59 -15.54
C LYS A 33 -18.33 4.17 -15.94
N LEU A 34 -17.95 3.32 -14.98
CA LEU A 34 -17.57 1.92 -15.24
C LEU A 34 -18.69 1.12 -15.91
N ILE A 35 -19.88 1.13 -15.33
CA ILE A 35 -21.00 0.33 -15.85
C ILE A 35 -21.50 0.83 -17.21
N SER A 36 -21.20 2.08 -17.58
CA SER A 36 -21.59 2.68 -18.85
C SER A 36 -20.59 2.44 -19.99
N GLU A 37 -19.30 2.27 -19.69
CA GLU A 37 -18.23 2.16 -20.70
C GLU A 37 -17.96 0.73 -21.17
N GLY A 38 -18.21 -0.26 -20.33
CA GLY A 38 -17.71 -1.61 -20.57
C GLY A 38 -18.22 -2.64 -19.58
N ARG A 39 -17.67 -3.85 -19.68
CA ARG A 39 -18.18 -5.03 -18.95
C ARG A 39 -17.15 -5.75 -18.11
N TYR A 40 -15.87 -5.74 -18.48
CA TYR A 40 -14.85 -6.57 -17.85
C TYR A 40 -13.76 -5.69 -17.28
N TYR A 41 -13.66 -5.63 -15.96
CA TYR A 41 -12.75 -4.73 -15.26
C TYR A 41 -11.90 -5.47 -14.24
N PHE A 42 -10.65 -5.03 -14.17
CA PHE A 42 -9.71 -5.41 -13.12
C PHE A 42 -9.18 -4.14 -12.45
N LEU A 43 -9.15 -4.13 -11.12
CA LEU A 43 -8.55 -3.04 -10.35
C LEU A 43 -7.74 -3.61 -9.20
N SER A 44 -6.44 -3.37 -9.17
CA SER A 44 -5.63 -3.62 -7.98
C SER A 44 -5.33 -2.33 -7.22
N ARG A 45 -5.34 -2.43 -5.90
CA ARG A 45 -4.87 -1.38 -4.99
C ARG A 45 -4.28 -2.03 -3.74
N PRO A 46 -3.42 -1.30 -3.02
CA PRO A 46 -2.94 -1.76 -1.72
C PRO A 46 -4.11 -2.09 -0.77
N ARG A 47 -3.80 -2.81 0.31
CA ARG A 47 -4.77 -3.13 1.35
C ARG A 47 -5.40 -1.86 1.93
N ARG A 48 -6.66 -1.95 2.36
CA ARG A 48 -7.39 -0.89 3.06
C ARG A 48 -7.71 0.37 2.24
N PHE A 49 -7.75 0.26 0.91
CA PHE A 49 -8.13 1.35 0.00
C PHE A 49 -9.64 1.41 -0.35
N GLY A 50 -10.47 0.55 0.24
CA GLY A 50 -11.92 0.53 -0.05
C GLY A 50 -12.34 -0.37 -1.21
N LYS A 51 -11.50 -1.35 -1.60
CA LYS A 51 -11.80 -2.34 -2.65
C LYS A 51 -13.07 -3.14 -2.35
N SER A 52 -13.13 -3.77 -1.18
CA SER A 52 -14.30 -4.54 -0.72
C SER A 52 -15.55 -3.68 -0.55
N LEU A 53 -15.39 -2.43 -0.09
CA LEU A 53 -16.49 -1.47 -0.03
C LEU A 53 -17.05 -1.15 -1.43
N THR A 54 -16.18 -1.04 -2.43
CA THR A 54 -16.59 -0.86 -3.84
C THR A 54 -17.32 -2.10 -4.37
N ILE A 55 -16.85 -3.31 -4.07
CA ILE A 55 -17.55 -4.56 -4.39
C ILE A 55 -18.95 -4.57 -3.76
N SER A 56 -19.05 -4.21 -2.48
CA SER A 56 -20.32 -4.13 -1.76
C SER A 56 -21.27 -3.08 -2.36
N THR A 57 -20.73 -1.93 -2.76
CA THR A 57 -21.48 -0.85 -3.44
C THR A 57 -22.01 -1.34 -4.80
N LEU A 58 -21.16 -1.95 -5.63
CA LEU A 58 -21.55 -2.54 -6.91
C LEU A 58 -22.64 -3.61 -6.74
N ARG A 59 -22.47 -4.49 -5.74
CA ARG A 59 -23.48 -5.52 -5.41
C ARG A 59 -24.83 -4.87 -5.12
N CYS A 60 -24.88 -3.89 -4.23
CA CYS A 60 -26.13 -3.21 -3.87
C CYS A 60 -26.76 -2.47 -5.07
N LEU A 61 -25.94 -1.87 -5.93
CA LEU A 61 -26.38 -1.18 -7.14
C LEU A 61 -27.07 -2.14 -8.12
N PHE A 62 -26.43 -3.28 -8.41
CA PHE A 62 -26.96 -4.29 -9.32
C PHE A 62 -28.14 -5.07 -8.73
N GLN A 63 -28.23 -5.18 -7.41
CA GLN A 63 -29.41 -5.73 -6.73
C GLN A 63 -30.60 -4.76 -6.70
N GLY A 64 -30.48 -3.56 -7.29
CA GLY A 64 -31.58 -2.60 -7.37
C GLY A 64 -31.96 -1.96 -6.02
N LYS A 65 -31.07 -1.96 -5.03
CA LYS A 65 -31.33 -1.42 -3.68
C LYS A 65 -31.32 0.12 -3.64
N LYS A 66 -32.22 0.77 -4.40
CA LYS A 66 -32.29 2.23 -4.59
C LYS A 66 -32.22 3.04 -3.30
N GLU A 67 -32.91 2.57 -2.26
CA GLU A 67 -33.00 3.26 -0.97
C GLU A 67 -31.63 3.56 -0.35
N LEU A 68 -30.63 2.68 -0.55
CA LEU A 68 -29.27 2.86 -0.04
C LEU A 68 -28.50 3.98 -0.75
N PHE A 69 -28.90 4.35 -1.96
CA PHE A 69 -28.20 5.33 -2.81
C PHE A 69 -28.82 6.72 -2.77
N LYS A 70 -29.89 6.92 -2.00
CA LYS A 70 -30.53 8.24 -1.85
C LYS A 70 -29.52 9.31 -1.45
N GLY A 71 -29.50 10.41 -2.20
CA GLY A 71 -28.59 11.54 -1.98
C GLY A 71 -27.13 11.29 -2.35
N LEU A 72 -26.84 10.19 -3.05
CA LEU A 72 -25.55 9.97 -3.71
C LEU A 72 -25.61 10.47 -5.15
N TRP A 73 -24.45 10.78 -5.72
CA TRP A 73 -24.27 11.31 -7.06
C TRP A 73 -25.04 10.51 -8.11
N ILE A 74 -25.01 9.18 -8.05
CA ILE A 74 -25.72 8.33 -9.01
C ILE A 74 -27.24 8.47 -8.94
N ASP A 75 -27.82 8.68 -7.75
CA ASP A 75 -29.27 8.87 -7.59
C ASP A 75 -29.70 10.27 -8.07
N GLU A 76 -28.87 11.28 -7.81
CA GLU A 76 -29.19 12.68 -8.13
C GLU A 76 -28.88 13.07 -9.58
N ASN A 77 -27.88 12.46 -10.21
CA ASN A 77 -27.33 12.90 -11.50
C ASN A 77 -27.59 11.91 -12.64
N THR A 78 -28.26 10.78 -12.38
CA THR A 78 -28.49 9.75 -13.40
C THR A 78 -29.93 9.24 -13.40
N GLY A 79 -30.35 8.71 -14.55
CA GLY A 79 -31.61 7.98 -14.70
C GLY A 79 -31.45 6.47 -14.53
N TRP A 80 -30.60 6.01 -13.59
CA TRP A 80 -30.39 4.57 -13.38
C TRP A 80 -31.71 3.85 -13.14
N GLU A 81 -31.94 2.76 -13.85
CA GLU A 81 -33.26 2.09 -13.88
C GLU A 81 -33.55 1.24 -12.63
N TRP A 82 -32.55 1.01 -11.77
CA TRP A 82 -32.66 0.20 -10.55
C TRP A 82 -33.23 -1.22 -10.79
N LYS A 83 -32.99 -1.78 -11.98
CA LYS A 83 -33.32 -3.17 -12.30
C LYS A 83 -32.52 -4.12 -11.42
N GLU A 84 -33.15 -5.21 -11.00
CA GLU A 84 -32.50 -6.26 -10.23
C GLU A 84 -31.78 -7.23 -11.17
N TYR A 85 -30.46 -7.32 -11.03
CA TYR A 85 -29.60 -8.27 -11.71
C TYR A 85 -29.11 -9.33 -10.73
N PRO A 86 -29.05 -10.60 -11.13
CA PRO A 86 -28.42 -11.63 -10.32
C PRO A 86 -26.91 -11.37 -10.19
N VAL A 87 -26.42 -11.36 -8.96
CA VAL A 87 -25.01 -11.12 -8.62
C VAL A 87 -24.38 -12.40 -8.06
N ILE A 88 -23.29 -12.84 -8.66
CA ILE A 88 -22.40 -13.87 -8.11
C ILE A 88 -21.21 -13.15 -7.48
N LEU A 89 -21.09 -13.25 -6.15
CA LEU A 89 -19.97 -12.69 -5.39
C LEU A 89 -19.06 -13.84 -4.93
N ILE A 90 -17.76 -13.70 -5.19
CA ILE A 90 -16.73 -14.62 -4.70
C ILE A 90 -15.71 -13.81 -3.91
N ASP A 91 -15.65 -14.02 -2.61
CA ASP A 91 -14.64 -13.45 -1.73
C ASP A 91 -13.62 -14.52 -1.35
N PHE A 92 -12.38 -14.38 -1.82
CA PHE A 92 -11.31 -15.33 -1.53
C PHE A 92 -10.80 -15.24 -0.08
N ASN A 93 -11.20 -14.24 0.71
CA ASN A 93 -10.94 -14.24 2.15
C ASN A 93 -11.67 -15.36 2.89
N GLU A 94 -12.83 -15.78 2.39
CA GLU A 94 -13.67 -16.81 3.01
C GLU A 94 -13.33 -18.23 2.51
N ILE A 95 -12.38 -18.35 1.58
CA ILE A 95 -12.04 -19.61 0.91
C ILE A 95 -10.68 -20.11 1.41
N SER A 96 -10.67 -21.30 2.02
CA SER A 96 -9.40 -21.94 2.42
C SER A 96 -8.57 -22.25 1.19
N HIS A 97 -7.29 -21.88 1.23
CA HIS A 97 -6.36 -22.00 0.11
C HIS A 97 -4.99 -22.47 0.55
N ASP A 98 -4.89 -23.01 1.76
CA ASP A 98 -3.69 -23.62 2.36
C ASP A 98 -3.20 -24.85 1.58
N ALA A 99 -4.08 -25.50 0.82
CA ALA A 99 -3.74 -26.54 -0.15
C ALA A 99 -4.61 -26.43 -1.41
N PRO A 100 -4.14 -26.89 -2.58
CA PRO A 100 -4.91 -26.83 -3.84
C PRO A 100 -6.27 -27.55 -3.77
N ALA A 101 -6.33 -28.67 -3.04
CA ALA A 101 -7.58 -29.40 -2.82
C ALA A 101 -8.59 -28.61 -1.97
N ASN A 102 -8.10 -27.85 -0.98
CA ASN A 102 -8.94 -27.01 -0.13
C ASN A 102 -9.46 -25.80 -0.90
N LEU A 103 -8.63 -25.18 -1.76
CA LEU A 103 -9.05 -24.12 -2.67
C LEU A 103 -10.18 -24.59 -3.59
N THR A 104 -9.99 -25.77 -4.20
CA THR A 104 -10.99 -26.36 -5.09
C THR A 104 -12.30 -26.62 -4.36
N SER A 105 -12.22 -27.29 -3.20
CA SER A 105 -13.41 -27.62 -2.39
C SER A 105 -14.13 -26.39 -1.85
N GLY A 106 -13.37 -25.34 -1.49
CA GLY A 106 -13.93 -24.08 -1.01
C GLY A 106 -14.64 -23.31 -2.13
N LEU A 107 -14.07 -23.26 -3.33
CA LEU A 107 -14.74 -22.69 -4.50
C LEU A 107 -16.01 -23.47 -4.85
N GLU A 108 -15.97 -24.81 -4.86
CA GLU A 108 -17.16 -25.62 -5.08
C GLU A 108 -18.27 -25.35 -4.06
N SER A 109 -17.89 -25.20 -2.79
CA SER A 109 -18.82 -24.88 -1.70
C SER A 109 -19.44 -23.49 -1.87
N SER A 110 -18.62 -22.49 -2.25
CA SER A 110 -19.08 -21.14 -2.58
C SER A 110 -20.09 -21.14 -3.74
N LEU A 111 -19.80 -21.87 -4.82
CA LEU A 111 -20.71 -22.02 -5.95
C LEU A 111 -22.02 -22.72 -5.57
N LYS A 112 -21.95 -23.79 -4.78
CA LYS A 112 -23.14 -24.52 -4.28
C LYS A 112 -24.00 -23.63 -3.39
N SER A 113 -23.39 -22.88 -2.48
CA SER A 113 -24.08 -21.90 -1.61
C SER A 113 -24.78 -20.81 -2.44
N THR A 114 -24.07 -20.25 -3.43
CA THR A 114 -24.65 -19.28 -4.36
C THR A 114 -25.81 -19.87 -5.15
N GLY A 115 -25.68 -21.13 -5.59
CA GLY A 115 -26.76 -21.87 -6.25
C GLY A 115 -27.97 -22.01 -5.34
N GLN A 116 -27.78 -22.43 -4.09
CA GLN A 116 -28.86 -22.56 -3.10
C GLN A 116 -29.57 -21.23 -2.84
N PHE A 117 -28.81 -20.13 -2.64
CA PHE A 117 -29.38 -18.79 -2.46
C PHE A 117 -30.25 -18.38 -3.65
N ASN A 118 -29.83 -18.70 -4.87
CA ASN A 118 -30.58 -18.44 -6.09
C ASN A 118 -31.64 -19.53 -6.40
N ASN A 119 -31.83 -20.51 -5.52
CA ASN A 119 -32.64 -21.73 -5.70
C ASN A 119 -32.37 -22.40 -7.06
N VAL A 120 -31.10 -22.72 -7.30
CA VAL A 120 -30.52 -23.41 -8.45
C VAL A 120 -29.70 -24.59 -7.93
N GLN A 121 -30.05 -25.80 -8.34
CA GLN A 121 -29.27 -27.00 -8.00
C GLN A 121 -28.19 -27.25 -9.04
N LEU A 122 -26.93 -27.37 -8.60
CA LEU A 122 -25.80 -27.75 -9.44
C LEU A 122 -25.67 -29.29 -9.47
N LYS A 123 -25.35 -29.84 -10.64
CA LYS A 123 -25.21 -31.28 -10.89
C LYS A 123 -23.81 -31.66 -11.37
N GLU A 124 -23.09 -30.72 -11.97
CA GLU A 124 -21.72 -30.95 -12.42
C GLU A 124 -20.79 -31.21 -11.22
N SER A 125 -19.76 -32.02 -11.44
CA SER A 125 -18.76 -32.39 -10.42
C SER A 125 -17.43 -31.67 -10.59
N LEU A 126 -17.13 -31.17 -11.79
CA LEU A 126 -15.91 -30.43 -12.07
C LEU A 126 -16.13 -28.94 -11.80
N LEU A 127 -15.22 -28.32 -11.03
CA LEU A 127 -15.31 -26.91 -10.64
C LEU A 127 -15.61 -25.95 -11.82
N LYS A 128 -14.93 -26.15 -12.96
CA LYS A 128 -15.13 -25.36 -14.17
C LYS A 128 -16.56 -25.46 -14.71
N GLU A 129 -17.07 -26.69 -14.81
CA GLU A 129 -18.42 -26.95 -15.33
C GLU A 129 -19.50 -26.53 -14.33
N MET A 130 -19.25 -26.67 -13.02
CA MET A 130 -20.13 -26.14 -11.98
C MET A 130 -20.29 -24.62 -12.07
N PHE A 131 -19.21 -23.88 -12.30
CA PHE A 131 -19.28 -22.43 -12.41
C PHE A 131 -20.06 -22.02 -13.67
N LYS A 132 -19.79 -22.69 -14.79
CA LYS A 132 -20.54 -22.52 -16.04
C LYS A 132 -22.03 -22.81 -15.84
N GLU A 133 -22.36 -23.92 -15.21
CA GLU A 133 -23.72 -24.36 -14.93
C GLU A 133 -24.47 -23.35 -14.06
N LEU A 134 -23.82 -22.84 -13.01
CA LEU A 134 -24.39 -21.83 -12.12
C LEU A 134 -24.81 -20.56 -12.88
N ILE A 135 -23.90 -19.98 -13.65
CA ILE A 135 -24.16 -18.75 -14.42
C ILE A 135 -25.34 -18.96 -15.37
N LEU A 136 -25.31 -20.04 -16.16
CA LEU A 136 -26.36 -20.31 -17.15
C LEU A 136 -27.72 -20.59 -16.52
N LYS A 137 -27.76 -21.33 -15.39
CA LYS A 137 -29.02 -21.62 -14.71
C LYS A 137 -29.62 -20.39 -14.04
N ILE A 138 -28.80 -19.54 -13.42
CA ILE A 138 -29.24 -18.26 -12.85
C ILE A 138 -29.81 -17.37 -13.95
N HIS A 139 -29.11 -17.24 -15.08
CA HIS A 139 -29.59 -16.48 -16.23
C HIS A 139 -30.92 -17.03 -16.77
N ARG A 140 -31.02 -18.34 -17.04
CA ARG A 140 -32.25 -18.97 -17.55
C ARG A 140 -33.45 -18.79 -16.61
N LYS A 141 -33.20 -18.81 -15.31
CA LYS A 141 -34.25 -18.67 -14.30
C LYS A 141 -34.76 -17.23 -14.16
N THR A 142 -33.85 -16.27 -14.17
CA THR A 142 -34.18 -14.85 -13.95
C THR A 142 -34.54 -14.12 -15.24
N GLY A 143 -34.09 -14.61 -16.39
CA GLY A 143 -34.14 -13.91 -17.67
C GLY A 143 -33.17 -12.71 -17.74
N MET A 144 -32.43 -12.45 -16.67
CA MET A 144 -31.55 -11.28 -16.54
C MET A 144 -30.09 -11.68 -16.79
N PRO A 145 -29.27 -10.81 -17.38
CA PRO A 145 -27.84 -11.06 -17.47
C PRO A 145 -27.20 -11.02 -16.09
N VAL A 146 -26.13 -11.81 -15.91
CA VAL A 146 -25.49 -12.05 -14.61
C VAL A 146 -24.30 -11.11 -14.41
N VAL A 147 -24.15 -10.66 -13.16
CA VAL A 147 -23.02 -9.87 -12.68
C VAL A 147 -22.07 -10.77 -11.89
N ILE A 148 -20.77 -10.66 -12.13
CA ILE A 148 -19.74 -11.38 -11.37
C ILE A 148 -18.84 -10.37 -10.65
N LEU A 149 -18.75 -10.48 -9.34
CA LEU A 149 -17.86 -9.67 -8.50
C LEU A 149 -16.89 -10.61 -7.78
N ILE A 150 -15.59 -10.32 -7.88
CA ILE A 150 -14.53 -11.15 -7.29
C ILE A 150 -13.64 -10.26 -6.43
N ASP A 151 -13.53 -10.58 -5.14
CA ASP A 151 -12.68 -9.87 -4.18
C ASP A 151 -11.46 -10.70 -3.76
N GLU A 152 -10.33 -10.03 -3.55
CA GLU A 152 -9.03 -10.59 -3.14
C GLU A 152 -8.59 -11.84 -3.95
N TYR A 153 -8.75 -11.79 -5.29
CA TYR A 153 -8.48 -12.92 -6.21
C TYR A 153 -7.09 -13.56 -6.06
N ASP A 154 -6.13 -12.78 -5.59
CA ASP A 154 -4.71 -13.05 -5.49
C ASP A 154 -4.30 -13.62 -4.12
N LYS A 155 -5.19 -13.59 -3.13
CA LYS A 155 -4.96 -14.15 -1.79
C LYS A 155 -4.46 -15.61 -1.81
N PRO A 156 -5.02 -16.53 -2.63
CA PRO A 156 -4.54 -17.91 -2.73
C PRO A 156 -3.10 -18.06 -3.19
N ILE A 157 -2.47 -16.99 -3.70
CA ILE A 157 -1.08 -16.97 -4.15
C ILE A 157 -0.22 -16.22 -3.13
N ILE A 158 -0.60 -14.99 -2.76
CA ILE A 158 0.20 -14.12 -1.87
C ILE A 158 0.51 -14.80 -0.55
N ASP A 159 -0.48 -15.48 0.04
CA ASP A 159 -0.35 -16.06 1.38
C ASP A 159 0.67 -17.21 1.44
N HIS A 160 1.23 -17.63 0.29
CA HIS A 160 2.22 -18.71 0.18
C HIS A 160 3.61 -18.27 -0.28
N LEU A 161 3.79 -17.05 -0.79
CA LEU A 161 5.04 -16.63 -1.42
C LEU A 161 6.26 -16.63 -0.49
N ASP A 162 6.06 -16.51 0.82
CA ASP A 162 7.12 -16.39 1.84
C ASP A 162 7.40 -17.66 2.65
N LYS A 163 6.68 -18.75 2.38
CA LYS A 163 6.65 -19.92 3.27
C LYS A 163 7.58 -21.04 2.78
N GLY A 164 8.62 -20.66 2.02
CA GLY A 164 9.63 -21.56 1.45
C GLY A 164 9.15 -22.34 0.22
N LYS A 165 10.04 -23.19 -0.30
CA LYS A 165 9.85 -23.89 -1.59
C LYS A 165 8.54 -24.68 -1.68
N LYS A 166 8.13 -25.36 -0.60
CA LYS A 166 6.89 -26.15 -0.57
C LYS A 166 5.65 -25.29 -0.74
N ALA A 167 5.61 -24.12 -0.09
CA ALA A 167 4.49 -23.19 -0.23
C ALA A 167 4.48 -22.52 -1.61
N MET A 168 5.64 -22.27 -2.20
CA MET A 168 5.72 -21.79 -3.58
C MET A 168 5.07 -22.77 -4.58
N GLU A 169 5.24 -24.08 -4.38
CA GLU A 169 4.54 -25.08 -5.21
C GLU A 169 3.02 -25.06 -4.98
N ILE A 170 2.55 -24.77 -3.75
CA ILE A 170 1.13 -24.55 -3.48
C ILE A 170 0.63 -23.30 -4.20
N ALA A 171 1.39 -22.20 -4.18
CA ALA A 171 1.05 -20.97 -4.89
C ALA A 171 0.86 -21.19 -6.40
N LYS A 172 1.78 -21.95 -7.02
CA LYS A 172 1.70 -22.33 -8.44
C LYS A 172 0.49 -23.22 -8.74
N ALA A 173 0.25 -24.25 -7.92
CA ALA A 173 -0.91 -25.12 -8.09
C ALA A 173 -2.24 -24.35 -7.89
N ASN A 174 -2.30 -23.44 -6.92
CA ASN A 174 -3.45 -22.56 -6.71
C ASN A 174 -3.66 -21.63 -7.93
N ARG A 175 -2.60 -21.03 -8.46
CA ARG A 175 -2.65 -20.22 -9.68
C ARG A 175 -3.24 -21.00 -10.86
N ASP A 176 -2.85 -22.25 -11.04
CA ASP A 176 -3.34 -23.08 -12.14
C ASP A 176 -4.84 -23.43 -11.97
N ILE A 177 -5.31 -23.64 -10.74
CA ILE A 177 -6.75 -23.76 -10.43
C ILE A 177 -7.49 -22.45 -10.77
N LEU A 178 -6.95 -21.30 -10.35
CA LEU A 178 -7.55 -19.99 -10.63
C LEU A 178 -7.63 -19.71 -12.13
N LYS A 179 -6.58 -20.06 -12.88
CA LYS A 179 -6.56 -19.95 -14.35
C LYS A 179 -7.73 -20.71 -14.99
N LEU A 180 -7.93 -21.97 -14.60
CA LEU A 180 -9.03 -22.79 -15.09
C LEU A 180 -10.40 -22.23 -14.68
N PHE A 181 -10.50 -21.73 -13.45
CA PHE A 181 -11.73 -21.16 -12.90
C PHE A 181 -12.15 -19.89 -13.64
N PHE A 182 -11.24 -18.93 -13.80
CA PHE A 182 -11.52 -17.67 -14.47
C PHE A 182 -11.71 -17.83 -15.99
N GLY A 183 -11.11 -18.85 -16.62
CA GLY A 183 -11.31 -19.17 -18.04
C GLY A 183 -12.78 -19.39 -18.44
N VAL A 184 -13.65 -19.77 -17.50
CA VAL A 184 -15.11 -19.91 -17.71
C VAL A 184 -15.73 -18.60 -18.21
N ILE A 185 -15.27 -17.45 -17.71
CA ILE A 185 -15.87 -16.14 -17.97
C ILE A 185 -15.74 -15.73 -19.46
N LYS A 186 -14.75 -16.26 -20.19
CA LYS A 186 -14.54 -16.00 -21.64
C LYS A 186 -15.41 -16.87 -22.55
N GLY A 187 -15.93 -18.01 -22.07
CA GLY A 187 -16.68 -18.93 -22.91
C GLY A 187 -17.81 -18.21 -23.65
N GLY A 188 -17.96 -18.42 -24.97
CA GLY A 188 -18.91 -17.66 -25.80
C GLY A 188 -20.33 -17.64 -25.23
N GLU A 189 -20.83 -18.80 -24.81
CA GLU A 189 -22.12 -18.95 -24.12
C GLU A 189 -22.21 -18.11 -22.85
N ILE A 190 -21.14 -18.09 -22.03
CA ILE A 190 -21.08 -17.32 -20.79
C ILE A 190 -21.02 -15.82 -21.07
N SER A 191 -20.12 -15.37 -21.96
CA SER A 191 -19.98 -13.96 -22.30
C SER A 191 -21.27 -13.32 -22.81
N SER A 192 -22.14 -14.10 -23.47
CA SER A 192 -23.44 -13.64 -23.98
C SER A 192 -24.48 -13.38 -22.88
N VAL A 193 -24.31 -13.98 -21.70
CA VAL A 193 -25.23 -13.87 -20.56
C VAL A 193 -24.67 -13.02 -19.42
N LEU A 194 -23.46 -12.45 -19.56
CA LEU A 194 -22.86 -11.55 -18.60
C LEU A 194 -23.09 -10.08 -18.99
N CYS A 195 -23.46 -9.25 -18.01
CA CYS A 195 -23.51 -7.79 -18.19
C CYS A 195 -22.32 -7.07 -17.55
N PHE A 196 -21.75 -7.59 -16.46
CA PHE A 196 -20.65 -6.95 -15.75
C PHE A 196 -19.79 -7.94 -14.98
N VAL A 197 -18.48 -7.74 -15.00
CA VAL A 197 -17.46 -8.51 -14.29
C VAL A 197 -16.44 -7.54 -13.71
N PHE A 198 -16.25 -7.60 -12.39
CA PHE A 198 -15.26 -6.78 -11.69
C PHE A 198 -14.41 -7.65 -10.77
N ILE A 199 -13.10 -7.58 -10.95
CA ILE A 199 -12.12 -8.37 -10.21
C ILE A 199 -11.18 -7.41 -9.49
N THR A 200 -10.95 -7.64 -8.20
CA THR A 200 -10.04 -6.83 -7.40
C THR A 200 -9.09 -7.67 -6.54
N GLY A 201 -7.95 -7.09 -6.20
CA GLY A 201 -6.88 -7.71 -5.41
C GLY A 201 -5.80 -6.69 -5.05
N VAL A 202 -4.69 -7.16 -4.47
CA VAL A 202 -3.54 -6.32 -4.11
C VAL A 202 -2.49 -6.32 -5.21
N ALA A 203 -2.03 -7.50 -5.61
CA ALA A 203 -1.00 -7.71 -6.59
C ALA A 203 -1.58 -7.90 -8.00
N ARG A 204 -0.74 -7.61 -9.00
CA ARG A 204 -1.03 -7.81 -10.42
C ARG A 204 -0.21 -8.99 -10.95
N PHE A 205 -0.52 -10.20 -10.49
CA PHE A 205 0.10 -11.41 -11.06
C PHE A 205 -0.25 -11.54 -12.53
N SER A 206 0.69 -12.03 -13.36
CA SER A 206 0.65 -11.80 -14.80
C SER A 206 -0.68 -12.17 -15.47
N ARG A 207 -1.09 -11.33 -16.44
CA ARG A 207 -2.17 -11.65 -17.38
C ARG A 207 -1.91 -12.94 -18.18
N VAL A 208 -0.68 -13.45 -18.24
CA VAL A 208 -0.33 -14.72 -18.90
C VAL A 208 -0.51 -15.91 -17.95
N SER A 209 -0.60 -15.66 -16.65
CA SER A 209 -0.63 -16.69 -15.63
C SER A 209 -2.06 -17.06 -15.18
N ILE A 210 -2.85 -16.09 -14.72
CA ILE A 210 -4.22 -16.32 -14.21
C ILE A 210 -5.26 -15.88 -15.24
N PHE A 211 -5.03 -14.72 -15.86
CA PHE A 211 -5.98 -14.10 -16.80
C PHE A 211 -5.62 -14.35 -18.26
N SER A 212 -4.81 -15.37 -18.59
CA SER A 212 -4.43 -15.62 -19.99
C SER A 212 -5.65 -15.99 -20.82
N GLU A 213 -6.62 -16.59 -20.14
CA GLU A 213 -7.92 -16.92 -20.69
C GLU A 213 -8.92 -15.76 -20.58
N LEU A 214 -8.57 -14.60 -20.01
CA LEU A 214 -9.40 -13.37 -19.90
C LEU A 214 -8.69 -12.14 -20.47
N ASN A 215 -8.33 -12.18 -21.75
CA ASN A 215 -7.63 -11.09 -22.43
C ASN A 215 -8.50 -9.83 -22.69
N ASN A 216 -9.79 -9.86 -22.36
CA ASN A 216 -10.74 -8.75 -22.52
C ASN A 216 -10.90 -7.87 -21.27
N LEU A 217 -10.22 -8.18 -20.16
CA LEU A 217 -10.23 -7.34 -18.96
C LEU A 217 -9.63 -5.96 -19.28
N LYS A 218 -10.30 -4.87 -18.91
CA LYS A 218 -9.72 -3.53 -18.86
C LYS A 218 -9.09 -3.32 -17.49
N ASP A 219 -7.79 -3.04 -17.48
CA ASP A 219 -7.06 -2.79 -16.23
C ASP A 219 -7.18 -1.32 -15.84
N LEU A 220 -7.74 -1.07 -14.66
CA LEU A 220 -8.00 0.25 -14.12
C LEU A 220 -6.89 0.72 -13.18
N THR A 221 -5.93 -0.14 -12.85
CA THR A 221 -4.94 0.08 -11.80
C THR A 221 -4.17 1.39 -12.02
N MET A 222 -3.71 1.65 -13.24
CA MET A 222 -2.98 2.88 -13.57
C MET A 222 -3.78 3.82 -14.47
N ASN A 223 -5.08 3.56 -14.62
CA ASN A 223 -5.91 4.36 -15.50
C ASN A 223 -6.21 5.72 -14.85
N GLU A 224 -5.88 6.79 -15.55
CA GLU A 224 -6.02 8.18 -15.07
C GLU A 224 -7.45 8.56 -14.72
N ASP A 225 -8.43 8.03 -15.45
CA ASP A 225 -9.84 8.33 -15.22
C ASP A 225 -10.39 7.78 -13.90
N TYR A 226 -9.67 6.81 -13.33
CA TYR A 226 -10.05 6.08 -12.12
C TYR A 226 -8.98 6.22 -11.02
N ALA A 227 -8.06 7.19 -11.15
CA ALA A 227 -6.95 7.36 -10.22
C ALA A 227 -7.40 7.61 -8.77
N ASP A 228 -8.52 8.31 -8.60
CA ASP A 228 -9.18 8.68 -7.35
C ASP A 228 -10.44 7.85 -7.03
N MET A 229 -10.71 6.79 -7.80
CA MET A 229 -11.86 5.92 -7.54
C MET A 229 -11.80 5.27 -6.15
N LEU A 230 -10.59 5.00 -5.66
CA LEU A 230 -10.30 4.42 -4.35
C LEU A 230 -9.39 5.37 -3.58
N GLY A 231 -9.50 5.35 -2.25
CA GLY A 231 -8.89 6.38 -1.41
C GLY A 231 -9.76 7.63 -1.26
N CYS A 232 -9.29 8.58 -0.45
CA CYS A 232 -9.92 9.90 -0.31
C CYS A 232 -8.99 10.96 -0.90
N THR A 233 -9.51 11.90 -1.69
CA THR A 233 -8.73 13.05 -2.16
C THR A 233 -8.60 14.11 -1.06
N GLN A 234 -7.75 15.12 -1.27
CA GLN A 234 -7.69 16.29 -0.39
C GLN A 234 -9.04 17.00 -0.31
N GLU A 235 -9.71 17.19 -1.45
CA GLU A 235 -11.02 17.84 -1.53
C GLU A 235 -12.09 17.05 -0.77
N GLU A 236 -12.11 15.72 -0.90
CA GLU A 236 -13.03 14.86 -0.16
C GLU A 236 -12.75 14.87 1.35
N LEU A 237 -11.47 14.96 1.73
CA LEU A 237 -11.08 15.10 3.12
C LEU A 237 -11.63 16.42 3.70
N GLU A 238 -11.39 17.54 3.02
CA GLU A 238 -11.83 18.87 3.47
C GLU A 238 -13.35 19.03 3.47
N THR A 239 -14.07 18.37 2.55
CA THR A 239 -15.53 18.47 2.45
C THR A 239 -16.26 17.48 3.35
N CYS A 240 -15.92 16.19 3.31
CA CYS A 240 -16.63 15.15 4.05
C CYS A 240 -16.23 15.10 5.54
N PHE A 241 -14.99 15.49 5.87
CA PHE A 241 -14.45 15.38 7.23
C PHE A 241 -14.33 16.72 7.97
N ALA A 242 -14.64 17.85 7.34
CA ALA A 242 -14.63 19.18 7.97
C ALA A 242 -15.25 19.21 9.38
N PRO A 243 -16.44 18.60 9.63
CA PRO A 243 -17.06 18.63 10.96
C PRO A 243 -16.25 17.94 12.07
N TYR A 244 -15.26 17.11 11.72
CA TYR A 244 -14.44 16.34 12.68
C TYR A 244 -13.12 17.05 13.02
N PHE A 245 -12.67 18.02 12.21
CA PHE A 245 -11.35 18.63 12.38
C PHE A 245 -11.26 19.63 13.52
N GLN A 246 -12.36 20.30 13.88
CA GLN A 246 -12.37 21.27 14.97
C GLN A 246 -11.91 20.63 16.30
N ASP A 247 -12.48 19.49 16.66
CA ASP A 247 -12.13 18.76 17.87
C ASP A 247 -10.71 18.16 17.80
N PHE A 248 -10.29 17.70 16.63
CA PHE A 248 -8.96 17.12 16.44
C PHE A 248 -7.88 18.20 16.59
N ALA A 249 -8.05 19.35 15.93
CA ALA A 249 -7.14 20.48 16.01
C ALA A 249 -6.99 20.98 17.46
N GLN A 250 -8.11 21.09 18.19
CA GLN A 250 -8.11 21.46 19.61
C GLN A 250 -7.32 20.46 20.47
N LYS A 251 -7.55 19.14 20.30
CA LYS A 251 -6.83 18.11 21.08
C LYS A 251 -5.32 18.16 20.83
N GLN A 252 -4.91 18.49 19.61
CA GLN A 252 -3.50 18.54 19.21
C GLN A 252 -2.84 19.91 19.43
N ASN A 253 -3.56 20.89 20.00
CA ASN A 253 -3.10 22.27 20.20
C ASN A 253 -2.57 22.93 18.92
N MET A 254 -3.29 22.75 17.81
CA MET A 254 -2.96 23.32 16.51
C MET A 254 -4.18 23.99 15.89
N THR A 255 -3.95 24.85 14.90
CA THR A 255 -5.01 25.37 14.04
C THR A 255 -5.46 24.30 13.04
N GLU A 256 -6.65 24.48 12.47
CA GLU A 256 -7.17 23.56 11.45
C GLU A 256 -6.28 23.49 10.18
N PRO A 257 -5.74 24.60 9.64
CA PRO A 257 -4.77 24.53 8.54
C PRO A 257 -3.49 23.76 8.88
N GLU A 258 -2.96 23.93 10.09
CA GLU A 258 -1.78 23.16 10.56
C GLU A 258 -2.11 21.66 10.68
N LEU A 259 -3.32 21.32 11.15
CA LEU A 259 -3.79 19.94 11.20
C LEU A 259 -3.87 19.33 9.80
N LEU A 260 -4.47 20.03 8.84
CA LEU A 260 -4.62 19.55 7.46
C LEU A 260 -3.26 19.33 6.79
N GLU A 261 -2.32 20.24 6.97
CA GLU A 261 -0.95 20.09 6.46
C GLU A 261 -0.22 18.90 7.10
N LYS A 262 -0.40 18.72 8.42
CA LYS A 262 0.18 17.57 9.12
C LYS A 262 -0.47 16.25 8.70
N LEU A 263 -1.79 16.20 8.49
CA LEU A 263 -2.50 15.05 7.92
C LEU A 263 -1.99 14.75 6.51
N ARG A 264 -1.79 15.78 5.69
CA ARG A 264 -1.24 15.65 4.33
C ARG A 264 0.15 15.03 4.35
N LEU A 265 1.06 15.53 5.19
CA LEU A 265 2.41 14.98 5.34
C LEU A 265 2.40 13.53 5.85
N TYR A 266 1.52 13.22 6.81
CA TYR A 266 1.55 11.95 7.50
C TYR A 266 0.81 10.82 6.77
N TYR A 267 -0.28 11.14 6.06
CA TYR A 267 -1.21 10.16 5.48
C TYR A 267 -1.49 10.32 3.98
N ASN A 268 -1.22 11.47 3.35
CA ASN A 268 -1.43 11.66 1.91
C ASN A 268 -0.18 11.35 1.10
N GLY A 269 -0.37 10.94 -0.15
CA GLY A 269 0.70 10.94 -1.14
C GLY A 269 0.64 9.81 -2.15
N TYR A 270 -0.30 8.87 -2.00
CA TYR A 270 -0.47 7.77 -2.94
C TYR A 270 -0.96 8.29 -4.31
N ARG A 271 -0.15 8.05 -5.33
CA ARG A 271 -0.45 8.29 -6.76
C ARG A 271 -0.31 6.98 -7.52
N PHE A 272 -1.32 6.66 -8.32
CA PHE A 272 -1.40 5.38 -9.04
C PHE A 272 -1.33 5.50 -10.56
N SER A 273 -1.42 6.71 -11.12
CA SER A 273 -1.47 6.97 -12.56
C SER A 273 -0.56 8.13 -12.96
N ILE A 274 -0.45 8.38 -14.27
CA ILE A 274 0.27 9.55 -14.77
C ILE A 274 -0.42 10.88 -14.41
N ARG A 275 -1.74 10.88 -14.20
CA ARG A 275 -2.45 12.02 -13.61
C ARG A 275 -1.95 12.24 -12.18
N ASP A 276 -1.50 13.46 -11.86
CA ASP A 276 -1.02 13.84 -10.52
C ASP A 276 -2.20 14.08 -9.57
N VAL A 277 -2.91 12.99 -9.26
CA VAL A 277 -3.92 12.96 -8.21
C VAL A 277 -3.42 12.06 -7.10
N ARG A 278 -3.38 12.63 -5.90
CA ARG A 278 -2.93 11.97 -4.68
C ARG A 278 -4.11 11.70 -3.77
N VAL A 279 -4.10 10.51 -3.17
CA VAL A 279 -5.13 10.08 -2.25
C VAL A 279 -4.55 9.64 -0.92
N TYR A 280 -5.36 9.82 0.11
CA TYR A 280 -5.20 9.27 1.42
C TYR A 280 -5.63 7.81 1.47
N ASN A 281 -4.97 7.03 2.32
CA ASN A 281 -5.50 5.74 2.73
C ASN A 281 -6.73 5.95 3.64
N PRO A 282 -7.93 5.45 3.28
CA PRO A 282 -9.14 5.68 4.07
C PRO A 282 -9.05 5.13 5.50
N PHE A 283 -8.44 3.95 5.68
CA PHE A 283 -8.31 3.37 7.01
C PHE A 283 -7.43 4.21 7.92
N SER A 284 -6.29 4.70 7.43
CA SER A 284 -5.42 5.58 8.23
C SER A 284 -6.12 6.88 8.61
N ILE A 285 -6.83 7.51 7.67
CA ILE A 285 -7.54 8.77 7.95
C ILE A 285 -8.71 8.56 8.91
N LEU A 286 -9.52 7.52 8.71
CA LEU A 286 -10.64 7.25 9.61
C LEU A 286 -10.16 7.05 11.06
N ASN A 287 -9.09 6.27 11.27
CA ASN A 287 -8.54 6.07 12.60
C ASN A 287 -7.90 7.34 13.18
N ALA A 288 -7.15 8.11 12.36
CA ALA A 288 -6.54 9.36 12.81
C ALA A 288 -7.60 10.36 13.29
N VAL A 289 -8.71 10.48 12.56
CA VAL A 289 -9.83 11.36 12.91
C VAL A 289 -10.59 10.86 14.14
N ASP A 290 -10.83 9.55 14.25
CA ASP A 290 -11.52 8.94 15.40
C ASP A 290 -10.71 9.09 16.70
N GLU A 291 -9.44 8.66 16.67
CA GLU A 291 -8.55 8.77 17.81
C GLU A 291 -8.08 10.20 18.08
N LYS A 292 -8.26 11.09 17.09
CA LYS A 292 -7.74 12.47 17.09
C LYS A 292 -6.24 12.48 17.39
N ASN A 293 -5.50 11.58 16.75
CA ASN A 293 -4.07 11.38 16.98
C ASN A 293 -3.32 10.95 15.70
N PHE A 294 -2.02 11.20 15.70
CA PHE A 294 -1.11 10.73 14.65
C PHE A 294 -0.43 9.44 15.10
N ASN A 295 -0.80 8.33 14.48
CA ASN A 295 -0.19 7.01 14.66
C ASN A 295 -0.04 6.28 13.31
N ASN A 296 0.62 5.13 13.35
CA ASN A 296 0.80 4.24 12.21
C ASN A 296 -0.33 3.20 12.13
N TYR A 297 -1.47 3.60 11.57
CA TYR A 297 -2.71 2.82 11.49
C TYR A 297 -2.74 1.82 10.34
N TRP A 298 -2.11 2.15 9.20
CA TRP A 298 -2.15 1.29 8.01
C TRP A 298 -1.58 -0.11 8.28
N PHE A 299 -0.66 -0.19 9.24
CA PHE A 299 0.23 -1.32 9.42
C PHE A 299 -0.38 -2.45 10.28
N GLU A 300 -0.78 -3.55 9.63
CA GLU A 300 -1.18 -4.80 10.29
C GLU A 300 -0.56 -6.04 9.60
N THR A 301 -0.68 -7.19 10.24
CA THR A 301 0.01 -8.46 9.90
C THR A 301 -0.41 -9.03 8.54
N GLY A 302 0.55 -9.57 7.76
CA GLY A 302 0.26 -10.41 6.59
C GLY A 302 1.18 -10.21 5.37
N THR A 303 1.39 -8.99 4.92
CA THR A 303 2.28 -8.66 3.76
C THR A 303 3.75 -8.35 4.10
N PRO A 304 4.12 -7.81 5.29
CA PRO A 304 5.48 -7.33 5.53
C PRO A 304 6.53 -8.44 5.49
N ALA A 305 6.25 -9.61 6.08
CA ALA A 305 7.24 -10.67 6.23
C ALA A 305 7.79 -11.12 4.86
N PHE A 306 6.89 -11.37 3.90
CA PHE A 306 7.26 -11.75 2.54
C PHE A 306 8.17 -10.74 1.87
N LEU A 307 7.72 -9.48 1.84
CA LEU A 307 8.45 -8.44 1.12
C LEU A 307 9.81 -8.17 1.77
N VAL A 308 9.87 -8.20 3.09
CA VAL A 308 11.10 -8.04 3.87
C VAL A 308 12.08 -9.18 3.60
N ASN A 309 11.62 -10.43 3.60
CA ASN A 309 12.47 -11.57 3.27
C ASN A 309 12.95 -11.51 1.82
N LEU A 310 12.07 -11.15 0.87
CA LEU A 310 12.43 -10.97 -0.54
C LEU A 310 13.53 -9.91 -0.71
N LEU A 311 13.40 -8.75 -0.06
CA LEU A 311 14.43 -7.70 -0.09
C LEU A 311 15.75 -8.18 0.50
N HIS A 312 15.68 -8.92 1.61
CA HIS A 312 16.86 -9.48 2.25
C HIS A 312 17.57 -10.53 1.37
N GLU A 313 16.83 -11.47 0.77
CA GLU A 313 17.37 -12.50 -0.14
C GLU A 313 18.00 -11.88 -1.39
N ASN A 314 17.40 -10.83 -1.94
CA ASN A 314 17.95 -10.08 -3.08
C ASN A 314 19.10 -9.13 -2.70
N LYS A 315 19.53 -9.12 -1.42
CA LYS A 315 20.59 -8.25 -0.88
C LYS A 315 20.36 -6.78 -1.27
N TRP A 316 19.10 -6.34 -1.20
CA TRP A 316 18.72 -5.01 -1.62
C TRP A 316 19.35 -3.94 -0.75
N TYR A 317 19.91 -2.91 -1.39
CA TYR A 317 20.40 -1.74 -0.67
C TYR A 317 19.20 -0.83 -0.33
N LEU A 318 18.65 -0.98 0.87
CA LEU A 318 17.36 -0.40 1.27
C LEU A 318 17.25 1.13 1.14
N PRO A 319 18.32 1.94 1.33
CA PRO A 319 18.20 3.37 1.08
C PRO A 319 17.96 3.75 -0.39
N PHE A 320 17.99 2.80 -1.35
CA PHE A 320 17.50 3.01 -2.72
C PHE A 320 15.98 2.92 -2.88
N ILE A 321 15.22 2.65 -1.81
CA ILE A 321 13.76 2.77 -1.87
C ILE A 321 13.35 4.23 -2.13
N GLU A 322 14.10 5.20 -1.59
CA GLU A 322 13.87 6.63 -1.85
C GLU A 322 14.40 7.03 -3.22
N ASN A 323 13.57 7.75 -4.00
CA ASN A 323 13.87 8.18 -5.37
C ASN A 323 14.27 7.01 -6.27
N LEU A 324 13.60 5.86 -6.10
CA LEU A 324 13.77 4.72 -6.98
C LEU A 324 13.30 5.11 -8.39
N GLU A 325 14.12 4.90 -9.39
CA GLU A 325 13.76 5.18 -10.79
C GLU A 325 13.48 3.88 -11.54
N ALA A 326 12.40 3.88 -12.32
CA ALA A 326 12.11 2.77 -13.23
C ALA A 326 11.28 3.25 -14.44
N THR A 327 11.25 2.44 -15.50
CA THR A 327 10.37 2.66 -16.64
C THR A 327 9.01 2.00 -16.41
N GLU A 328 8.04 2.26 -17.28
CA GLU A 328 6.71 1.62 -17.23
C GLU A 328 6.77 0.08 -17.28
N ALA A 329 7.87 -0.50 -17.79
CA ALA A 329 8.11 -1.94 -17.76
C ALA A 329 8.05 -2.52 -16.34
N LEU A 330 8.27 -1.70 -15.30
CA LEU A 330 8.10 -2.08 -13.91
C LEU A 330 6.66 -2.50 -13.56
N PHE A 331 5.67 -2.01 -14.30
CA PHE A 331 4.26 -2.33 -14.05
C PHE A 331 3.73 -3.44 -14.94
N SER A 332 4.59 -3.97 -15.83
CA SER A 332 4.26 -5.17 -16.60
C SER A 332 4.05 -6.33 -15.63
N ALA A 333 3.05 -7.16 -15.92
CA ALA A 333 2.56 -8.11 -14.95
C ALA A 333 3.52 -9.32 -14.84
N TYR A 334 4.01 -9.63 -13.63
CA TYR A 334 5.10 -10.60 -13.40
C TYR A 334 4.61 -12.02 -13.17
N GLU A 335 5.43 -12.99 -13.56
CA GLU A 335 5.28 -14.39 -13.18
C GLU A 335 5.64 -14.57 -11.69
N ILE A 336 4.99 -15.53 -11.03
CA ILE A 336 5.27 -15.87 -9.62
C ILE A 336 6.74 -16.30 -9.46
N GLU A 337 7.31 -16.83 -10.53
CA GLU A 337 8.67 -17.31 -10.66
C GLU A 337 9.72 -16.19 -10.78
N CYS A 338 9.32 -14.97 -11.19
CA CYS A 338 10.21 -13.83 -11.39
C CYS A 338 9.64 -12.56 -10.73
N LEU A 339 9.62 -12.56 -9.40
CA LEU A 339 9.12 -11.44 -8.61
C LEU A 339 10.12 -10.28 -8.61
N GLN A 340 9.68 -9.10 -9.04
CA GLN A 340 10.45 -7.86 -8.94
C GLN A 340 10.10 -7.13 -7.64
N PRO A 341 11.04 -6.97 -6.69
CA PRO A 341 10.77 -6.31 -5.40
C PRO A 341 10.16 -4.91 -5.54
N GLN A 342 10.64 -4.14 -6.52
CA GLN A 342 10.15 -2.79 -6.84
C GLN A 342 8.66 -2.77 -7.17
N ALA A 343 8.20 -3.71 -8.00
CA ALA A 343 6.81 -3.77 -8.42
C ALA A 343 5.90 -4.20 -7.27
N LEU A 344 6.37 -5.13 -6.45
CA LEU A 344 5.66 -5.57 -5.25
C LEU A 344 5.57 -4.45 -4.22
N LEU A 345 6.65 -3.67 -4.00
CA LEU A 345 6.63 -2.49 -3.13
C LEU A 345 5.53 -1.51 -3.57
N PHE A 346 5.36 -1.27 -4.88
CA PHE A 346 4.32 -0.38 -5.40
C PHE A 346 2.92 -0.99 -5.23
N GLN A 347 2.71 -2.23 -5.68
CA GLN A 347 1.40 -2.91 -5.62
C GLN A 347 0.88 -3.06 -4.19
N THR A 348 1.79 -3.30 -3.25
CA THR A 348 1.46 -3.45 -1.83
C THR A 348 1.42 -2.12 -1.06
N GLY A 349 1.77 -1.00 -1.70
CA GLY A 349 1.59 0.36 -1.15
C GLY A 349 2.72 0.89 -0.29
N TYR A 350 3.92 0.31 -0.36
CA TYR A 350 5.11 0.82 0.35
C TYR A 350 5.83 1.93 -0.40
N ILE A 351 5.71 1.95 -1.73
CA ILE A 351 6.15 3.06 -2.57
C ILE A 351 5.01 3.52 -3.47
N THR A 352 5.13 4.75 -3.97
CA THR A 352 4.16 5.35 -4.87
C THR A 352 4.86 6.22 -5.90
N ILE A 353 4.15 6.63 -6.95
CA ILE A 353 4.70 7.51 -7.99
C ILE A 353 4.88 8.89 -7.37
N LYS A 354 6.13 9.34 -7.25
CA LYS A 354 6.47 10.69 -6.81
C LYS A 354 6.41 11.67 -7.98
N ASP A 355 7.05 11.30 -9.08
CA ASP A 355 7.16 12.12 -10.29
C ASP A 355 7.29 11.26 -11.56
N ILE A 356 7.03 11.87 -12.72
CA ILE A 356 7.18 11.25 -14.04
C ILE A 356 7.77 12.28 -14.99
N ASP A 357 8.91 11.94 -15.58
CA ASP A 357 9.61 12.77 -16.57
C ASP A 357 9.94 11.94 -17.81
N GLU A 358 9.42 12.32 -18.98
CA GLU A 358 9.66 11.65 -20.28
C GLU A 358 9.57 10.10 -20.27
N GLY A 359 8.69 9.52 -19.45
CA GLY A 359 8.49 8.06 -19.33
C GLY A 359 9.37 7.37 -18.27
N LEU A 360 10.23 8.12 -17.59
CA LEU A 360 10.92 7.72 -16.37
C LEU A 360 10.02 8.00 -15.16
N TYR A 361 9.74 6.97 -14.37
CA TYR A 361 8.97 7.08 -13.14
C TYR A 361 9.93 7.15 -11.95
N THR A 362 9.75 8.16 -11.10
CA THR A 362 10.41 8.25 -9.81
C THR A 362 9.43 7.81 -8.72
N PHE A 363 9.86 6.87 -7.88
CA PHE A 363 9.09 6.35 -6.75
C PHE A 363 9.69 6.77 -5.42
N ASP A 364 8.82 6.88 -4.42
CA ASP A 364 9.20 7.21 -3.05
C ASP A 364 8.16 6.62 -2.09
N TYR A 365 8.42 6.66 -0.80
CA TYR A 365 7.38 6.40 0.19
C TYR A 365 6.20 7.35 -0.01
N PRO A 366 4.96 6.89 0.12
CA PRO A 366 3.79 7.75 -0.06
C PRO A 366 3.73 8.84 1.00
N ASN A 367 4.06 8.52 2.24
CA ASN A 367 3.89 9.41 3.38
C ASN A 367 4.77 8.97 4.58
N GLN A 368 4.74 9.76 5.66
CA GLN A 368 5.52 9.50 6.87
C GLN A 368 5.10 8.21 7.60
N GLU A 369 3.81 7.88 7.63
CA GLU A 369 3.29 6.66 8.25
C GLU A 369 3.96 5.41 7.65
N VAL A 370 3.92 5.29 6.32
CA VAL A 370 4.46 4.12 5.62
C VAL A 370 5.97 4.05 5.75
N LYS A 371 6.65 5.18 5.61
CA LYS A 371 8.11 5.24 5.75
C LYS A 371 8.55 4.78 7.14
N THR A 372 7.92 5.30 8.19
CA THR A 372 8.25 4.98 9.58
C THR A 372 8.04 3.48 9.84
N SER A 373 6.84 2.99 9.53
CA SER A 373 6.44 1.61 9.81
C SER A 373 7.23 0.58 9.00
N PHE A 374 7.47 0.84 7.72
CA PHE A 374 8.25 -0.08 6.90
C PHE A 374 9.72 -0.09 7.29
N SER A 375 10.30 1.08 7.60
CA SER A 375 11.67 1.18 8.12
C SER A 375 11.81 0.43 9.44
N GLU A 376 10.81 0.50 10.32
CA GLU A 376 10.81 -0.22 11.60
C GLU A 376 10.83 -1.74 11.40
N ILE A 377 10.04 -2.27 10.47
CA ILE A 377 10.01 -3.73 10.23
C ILE A 377 11.27 -4.22 9.52
N LEU A 378 11.72 -3.48 8.52
CA LEU A 378 13.00 -3.75 7.88
C LEU A 378 14.08 -3.73 8.95
N PHE A 379 14.10 -2.74 9.84
CA PHE A 379 15.03 -2.67 10.96
C PHE A 379 14.95 -3.94 11.82
N TYR A 380 13.79 -4.32 12.34
CA TYR A 380 13.68 -5.52 13.17
C TYR A 380 14.08 -6.82 12.46
N SER A 381 13.96 -6.91 11.14
CA SER A 381 14.42 -8.08 10.39
C SER A 381 15.93 -8.29 10.45
N TYR A 382 16.72 -7.22 10.61
CA TYR A 382 18.18 -7.31 10.79
C TYR A 382 18.56 -7.70 12.23
N PHE A 383 17.67 -7.49 13.21
CA PHE A 383 17.96 -7.58 14.65
C PHE A 383 17.10 -8.62 15.39
N ARG A 384 16.52 -9.61 14.70
CA ARG A 384 15.60 -10.61 15.28
C ARG A 384 16.13 -11.18 16.61
N GLY A 385 15.38 -10.95 17.70
CA GLY A 385 15.63 -11.54 19.03
C GLY A 385 16.55 -10.76 19.96
N GLN A 386 16.87 -9.49 19.68
CA GLN A 386 17.79 -8.69 20.51
C GLN A 386 17.08 -7.73 21.48
N GLN A 387 17.50 -7.74 22.75
CA GLN A 387 17.01 -6.80 23.76
C GLN A 387 17.66 -5.42 23.65
N GLY A 388 16.93 -4.35 23.99
CA GLY A 388 17.43 -2.98 24.04
C GLY A 388 17.44 -2.23 22.70
N VAL A 389 17.04 -2.91 21.61
CA VAL A 389 16.95 -2.35 20.25
C VAL A 389 15.87 -1.27 20.15
N SER A 390 14.79 -1.35 20.93
CA SER A 390 13.68 -0.37 20.95
C SER A 390 14.09 1.07 21.28
N ARG A 391 15.30 1.29 21.79
CA ARG A 391 15.83 2.63 22.08
C ARG A 391 15.96 3.52 20.84
N PHE A 392 15.93 2.97 19.62
CA PHE A 392 15.92 3.79 18.39
C PHE A 392 14.77 4.81 18.36
N ILE A 393 13.65 4.54 19.05
CA ILE A 393 12.51 5.47 19.11
C ILE A 393 12.87 6.85 19.71
N LEU A 394 13.95 6.92 20.49
CA LEU A 394 14.43 8.16 21.09
C LEU A 394 15.29 9.01 20.14
N LEU A 395 15.73 8.48 18.99
CA LEU A 395 16.66 9.16 18.09
C LEU A 395 16.08 10.48 17.55
N SER A 396 14.83 10.47 17.07
CA SER A 396 14.14 11.69 16.62
C SER A 396 14.04 12.74 17.72
N LYS A 397 13.79 12.31 18.96
CA LYS A 397 13.73 13.20 20.13
C LYS A 397 15.10 13.86 20.40
N TYR A 398 16.18 13.09 20.40
CA TYR A 398 17.52 13.62 20.68
C TYR A 398 18.02 14.56 19.59
N LEU A 399 17.76 14.26 18.32
CA LEU A 399 18.02 15.20 17.23
C LEU A 399 17.18 16.48 17.38
N ARG A 400 15.91 16.39 17.80
CA ARG A 400 15.10 17.60 18.04
C ARG A 400 15.66 18.48 19.16
N LEU A 401 16.16 17.86 20.23
CA LEU A 401 16.76 18.54 21.39
C LEU A 401 18.24 18.89 21.21
N GLU A 402 18.84 18.56 20.06
CA GLU A 402 20.27 18.74 19.77
C GLU A 402 21.21 17.98 20.74
N ASP A 403 20.70 16.93 21.39
CA ASP A 403 21.47 16.04 22.26
C ASP A 403 22.21 14.99 21.43
N ILE A 404 23.30 15.42 20.79
CA ILE A 404 24.07 14.59 19.86
C ILE A 404 24.81 13.47 20.59
N GLU A 405 25.23 13.69 21.84
CA GLU A 405 25.90 12.68 22.65
C GLU A 405 24.97 11.49 22.90
N SER A 406 23.77 11.73 23.45
CA SER A 406 22.77 10.67 23.68
C SER A 406 22.34 10.00 22.36
N PHE A 407 22.24 10.76 21.27
CA PHE A 407 21.95 10.22 19.93
C PHE A 407 23.02 9.20 19.49
N ILE A 408 24.31 9.56 19.57
CA ILE A 408 25.41 8.68 19.18
C ILE A 408 25.53 7.48 20.13
N GLU A 409 25.31 7.66 21.43
CA GLU A 409 25.35 6.57 22.42
C GLU A 409 24.32 5.48 22.11
N ILE A 410 23.08 5.84 21.77
CA ILE A 410 22.06 4.87 21.38
C ILE A 410 22.49 4.12 20.12
N ILE A 411 22.95 4.82 19.09
CA ILE A 411 23.36 4.21 17.83
C ILE A 411 24.54 3.25 18.05
N THR A 412 25.54 3.67 18.82
CA THR A 412 26.72 2.87 19.17
C THR A 412 26.31 1.61 19.92
N GLY A 413 25.37 1.73 20.86
CA GLY A 413 24.82 0.60 21.62
C GLY A 413 24.07 -0.40 20.73
N ILE A 414 23.32 0.09 19.74
CA ILE A 414 22.61 -0.78 18.78
C ILE A 414 23.60 -1.49 17.85
N TYR A 415 24.61 -0.80 17.30
CA TYR A 415 25.63 -1.49 16.49
C TYR A 415 26.40 -2.54 17.29
N ALA A 416 26.70 -2.26 18.56
CA ALA A 416 27.37 -3.20 19.46
C ALA A 416 26.53 -4.45 19.75
N SER A 417 25.20 -4.38 19.65
CA SER A 417 24.35 -5.54 19.87
C SER A 417 24.35 -6.50 18.68
N ILE A 418 24.64 -6.04 17.46
CA ILE A 418 24.57 -6.86 16.24
C ILE A 418 25.55 -8.05 16.31
N PRO A 419 25.08 -9.31 16.28
CA PRO A 419 25.94 -10.47 16.40
C PRO A 419 26.96 -10.56 15.28
N TYR A 420 28.08 -11.21 15.56
CA TYR A 420 29.04 -11.58 14.53
C TYR A 420 28.45 -12.67 13.63
N LYS A 421 28.16 -12.35 12.37
CA LYS A 421 27.93 -13.35 11.32
C LYS A 421 29.16 -13.40 10.39
N ILE A 422 29.58 -14.60 10.02
CA ILE A 422 30.81 -14.87 9.24
C ILE A 422 30.69 -14.34 7.80
N GLU A 423 29.47 -14.17 7.28
CA GLU A 423 29.20 -13.88 5.86
C GLU A 423 28.88 -12.40 5.52
N ASP A 424 28.85 -11.50 6.51
CA ASP A 424 28.47 -10.10 6.28
C ASP A 424 29.69 -9.23 5.92
N LYS A 425 29.79 -8.82 4.66
CA LYS A 425 30.67 -7.71 4.27
C LYS A 425 30.09 -6.39 4.82
N ARG A 426 30.66 -5.89 5.92
CA ARG A 426 30.22 -4.64 6.58
C ARG A 426 30.99 -3.44 6.03
N ASP A 427 30.61 -3.02 4.84
CA ASP A 427 31.11 -1.80 4.21
C ASP A 427 30.22 -0.58 4.54
N GLU A 428 30.53 0.58 3.94
CA GLU A 428 29.78 1.81 4.16
C GLU A 428 28.29 1.66 3.84
N ALA A 429 27.94 0.82 2.85
CA ALA A 429 26.55 0.58 2.47
C ALA A 429 25.80 -0.20 3.56
N TYR A 430 26.45 -1.16 4.21
CA TYR A 430 25.89 -1.85 5.37
C TYR A 430 25.60 -0.89 6.54
N PHE A 431 26.59 -0.09 6.94
CA PHE A 431 26.41 0.87 8.03
C PHE A 431 25.33 1.89 7.72
N HIS A 432 25.37 2.47 6.52
CA HIS A 432 24.35 3.41 6.08
C HIS A 432 22.96 2.77 6.12
N THR A 433 22.77 1.54 5.64
CA THR A 433 21.46 0.86 5.67
C THR A 433 20.90 0.79 7.08
N ILE A 434 21.70 0.35 8.05
CA ILE A 434 21.24 0.23 9.44
C ILE A 434 20.95 1.60 10.06
N PHE A 435 21.82 2.59 9.82
CA PHE A 435 21.63 3.97 10.30
C PHE A 435 20.33 4.58 9.74
N TYR A 436 20.14 4.46 8.43
CA TYR A 436 18.96 4.91 7.73
C TYR A 436 17.68 4.31 8.33
N LEU A 437 17.67 3.00 8.55
CA LEU A 437 16.52 2.30 9.11
C LEU A 437 16.21 2.76 10.54
N MET A 438 17.21 2.87 11.42
CA MET A 438 17.03 3.32 12.80
C MET A 438 16.43 4.73 12.89
N VAL A 439 16.99 5.68 12.15
CA VAL A 439 16.55 7.07 12.19
C VAL A 439 15.16 7.22 11.53
N SER A 440 14.92 6.56 10.40
CA SER A 440 13.61 6.59 9.74
C SER A 440 12.52 5.90 10.57
N ALA A 441 12.84 4.77 11.22
CA ALA A 441 11.94 4.07 12.13
C ALA A 441 11.60 4.89 13.39
N SER A 442 12.49 5.79 13.82
CA SER A 442 12.22 6.70 14.95
C SER A 442 11.16 7.76 14.67
N GLY A 443 10.63 7.82 13.44
CA GLY A 443 9.65 8.81 13.01
C GLY A 443 10.25 10.18 12.67
N ALA A 444 11.58 10.28 12.54
CA ALA A 444 12.22 11.49 12.05
C ALA A 444 11.89 11.70 10.55
N ASN A 445 11.65 12.94 10.13
CA ASN A 445 11.54 13.28 8.71
C ASN A 445 12.94 13.27 8.10
N SER A 446 13.42 12.07 7.78
CA SER A 446 14.72 11.86 7.18
C SER A 446 14.61 11.77 5.66
N ARG A 447 15.72 11.94 4.95
CA ARG A 447 15.87 11.52 3.54
C ARG A 447 17.23 10.88 3.36
N SER A 448 17.31 9.81 2.58
CA SER A 448 18.58 9.18 2.21
C SER A 448 18.89 9.42 0.75
N LYS A 449 20.18 9.48 0.41
CA LYS A 449 20.68 9.66 -0.96
C LYS A 449 20.04 10.86 -1.67
N VAL A 450 19.96 11.99 -0.98
CA VAL A 450 19.48 13.24 -1.58
C VAL A 450 20.42 13.61 -2.72
N LEU A 451 19.89 13.60 -3.94
CA LEU A 451 20.64 13.93 -5.15
C LEU A 451 20.99 15.41 -5.15
N THR A 452 22.22 15.71 -5.56
CA THR A 452 22.73 17.06 -5.78
C THR A 452 23.30 17.12 -7.20
N CYS A 453 23.64 18.32 -7.69
CA CYS A 453 24.11 18.49 -9.08
C CYS A 453 25.33 17.61 -9.44
N ASP A 454 26.20 17.25 -8.49
CA ASP A 454 27.44 16.54 -8.76
C ASP A 454 27.76 15.37 -7.79
N SER A 455 26.86 15.05 -6.84
CA SER A 455 26.94 13.88 -5.95
C SER A 455 25.64 13.61 -5.18
N ARG A 456 25.71 12.86 -4.08
CA ARG A 456 24.57 12.53 -3.22
C ARG A 456 24.93 12.74 -1.75
N ILE A 457 24.04 13.39 -1.00
CA ILE A 457 24.12 13.44 0.46
C ILE A 457 23.76 12.06 0.99
N ASN A 458 24.51 11.52 1.96
CA ASN A 458 24.14 10.23 2.54
C ASN A 458 22.79 10.27 3.22
N MET A 459 22.58 11.21 4.15
CA MET A 459 21.31 11.36 4.83
C MET A 459 21.06 12.81 5.28
N THR A 460 19.81 13.25 5.24
CA THR A 460 19.35 14.46 5.92
C THR A 460 18.26 14.14 6.92
N VAL A 461 18.12 14.95 7.96
CA VAL A 461 17.00 14.90 8.91
C VAL A 461 16.49 16.30 9.13
N GLU A 462 15.21 16.52 8.87
CA GLU A 462 14.59 17.84 8.87
C GLU A 462 13.56 17.98 10.01
N PHE A 463 13.63 19.12 10.70
CA PHE A 463 12.65 19.58 11.68
C PHE A 463 12.11 20.95 11.24
N ASP A 464 11.20 21.52 12.01
CA ASP A 464 10.58 22.82 11.70
C ASP A 464 11.61 23.96 11.73
N ASP A 465 12.57 23.89 12.67
CA ASP A 465 13.56 24.92 12.98
C ASP A 465 14.97 24.61 12.46
N LYS A 466 15.27 23.34 12.13
CA LYS A 466 16.64 22.89 11.81
C LYS A 466 16.69 21.76 10.80
N ILE A 467 17.86 21.59 10.20
CA ILE A 467 18.20 20.46 9.34
C ILE A 467 19.58 19.90 9.66
N TYR A 468 19.65 18.57 9.75
CA TYR A 468 20.90 17.81 9.83
C TYR A 468 21.31 17.35 8.45
N ILE A 469 22.57 17.59 8.07
CA ILE A 469 23.21 17.02 6.87
C ILE A 469 24.29 16.04 7.36
N ILE A 470 24.08 14.75 7.11
CA ILE A 470 24.89 13.67 7.67
C ILE A 470 25.69 12.99 6.55
N GLU A 471 27.01 12.87 6.75
CA GLU A 471 27.92 12.12 5.88
C GLU A 471 28.64 11.02 6.65
N PHE A 472 28.60 9.81 6.10
CA PHE A 472 29.25 8.62 6.64
C PHE A 472 30.62 8.43 5.99
N LYS A 473 31.56 7.89 6.76
CA LYS A 473 32.88 7.45 6.29
C LYS A 473 33.23 6.11 6.95
N CYS A 474 34.02 5.28 6.27
CA CYS A 474 34.58 4.06 6.84
C CYS A 474 36.11 4.15 6.88
N ASN A 475 36.70 3.89 8.06
CA ASN A 475 38.14 3.88 8.30
C ASN A 475 38.84 5.19 7.87
N GLN A 476 38.16 6.34 8.02
CA GLN A 476 38.73 7.67 7.78
C GLN A 476 38.55 8.55 9.03
N THR A 477 38.13 9.81 8.88
CA THR A 477 37.89 10.75 9.99
C THR A 477 36.53 11.43 9.83
N PRO A 478 35.85 11.78 10.94
CA PRO A 478 34.62 12.59 10.89
C PRO A 478 34.79 13.92 10.15
N GLN A 479 35.97 14.55 10.28
CA GLN A 479 36.32 15.79 9.58
C GLN A 479 36.33 15.61 8.05
N ALA A 480 36.63 14.40 7.53
CA ALA A 480 36.54 14.14 6.11
C ALA A 480 35.08 14.23 5.60
N GLY A 481 34.11 13.75 6.39
CA GLY A 481 32.68 13.91 6.10
C GLY A 481 32.27 15.37 6.04
N ILE A 482 32.58 16.16 7.08
CA ILE A 482 32.28 17.61 7.12
C ILE A 482 32.93 18.35 5.93
N ARG A 483 34.18 18.03 5.59
CA ARG A 483 34.86 18.61 4.41
C ARG A 483 34.16 18.24 3.11
N GLN A 484 33.64 17.03 2.97
CA GLN A 484 32.89 16.63 1.78
C GLN A 484 31.61 17.44 1.66
N ILE A 485 30.84 17.61 2.74
CA ILE A 485 29.61 18.41 2.75
C ILE A 485 29.87 19.81 2.22
N ARG A 486 30.93 20.48 2.72
CA ARG A 486 31.30 21.82 2.27
C ARG A 486 31.79 21.85 0.83
N LYS A 487 32.71 20.94 0.47
CA LYS A 487 33.30 20.89 -0.88
C LYS A 487 32.25 20.66 -1.96
N LYS A 488 31.22 19.88 -1.65
CA LYS A 488 30.12 19.54 -2.55
C LYS A 488 28.94 20.52 -2.47
N ALA A 489 29.08 21.60 -1.70
CA ALA A 489 28.07 22.65 -1.56
C ALA A 489 26.66 22.13 -1.21
N TYR A 490 26.58 21.05 -0.43
CA TYR A 490 25.30 20.45 -0.02
C TYR A 490 24.42 21.38 0.80
N LEU A 491 25.03 22.39 1.42
CA LEU A 491 24.40 23.45 2.17
C LEU A 491 23.45 24.28 1.30
N ASP A 492 23.79 24.48 0.02
CA ASP A 492 23.10 25.40 -0.88
C ASP A 492 21.62 25.03 -1.10
N LEU A 493 21.29 23.74 -0.98
CA LEU A 493 19.93 23.23 -1.04
C LEU A 493 19.03 23.77 0.08
N TYR A 494 19.62 24.21 1.20
CA TYR A 494 18.89 24.53 2.42
C TYR A 494 19.10 25.96 2.93
N LEU A 495 20.00 26.75 2.33
CA LEU A 495 20.29 28.12 2.77
C LEU A 495 19.06 29.05 2.77
N GLN A 496 18.11 28.83 1.85
CA GLN A 496 16.90 29.65 1.74
C GLN A 496 15.75 29.20 2.66
N THR A 497 15.93 28.11 3.40
CA THR A 497 14.87 27.56 4.26
C THR A 497 14.66 28.36 5.54
N GLY A 498 15.63 29.20 5.92
CA GLY A 498 15.63 29.90 7.21
C GLY A 498 15.86 29.00 8.43
N LYS A 499 16.14 27.70 8.21
CA LYS A 499 16.40 26.71 9.25
C LYS A 499 17.87 26.73 9.66
N LYS A 500 18.14 26.42 10.94
CA LYS A 500 19.49 26.16 11.44
C LYS A 500 20.08 24.93 10.73
N ILE A 501 21.29 25.05 10.17
CA ILE A 501 21.93 23.94 9.45
C ILE A 501 23.03 23.31 10.31
N ILE A 502 22.90 22.02 10.56
CA ILE A 502 23.81 21.24 11.40
C ILE A 502 24.49 20.16 10.55
N LEU A 503 25.80 20.28 10.38
CA LEU A 503 26.61 19.31 9.67
C LEU A 503 27.07 18.21 10.61
N MET A 504 26.97 16.95 10.19
CA MET A 504 27.39 15.80 10.98
C MET A 504 28.25 14.86 10.13
N GLY A 505 29.50 14.66 10.56
CA GLY A 505 30.37 13.63 10.01
C GLY A 505 30.43 12.46 10.97
N ILE A 506 30.16 11.23 10.50
CA ILE A 506 30.25 10.01 11.30
C ILE A 506 31.24 9.05 10.65
N ASN A 507 32.20 8.56 11.42
CA ASN A 507 33.17 7.57 10.97
C ASN A 507 32.89 6.21 11.62
N PHE A 508 32.76 5.19 10.79
CA PHE A 508 32.67 3.80 11.19
C PHE A 508 34.03 3.12 11.05
N ASP A 509 34.34 2.25 12.00
CA ASP A 509 35.43 1.30 11.90
C ASP A 509 34.88 -0.05 11.44
N THR A 510 35.36 -0.55 10.30
CA THR A 510 34.86 -1.80 9.71
C THR A 510 35.32 -3.04 10.50
N GLN A 511 36.43 -2.94 11.23
CA GLN A 511 36.96 -4.03 12.07
C GLN A 511 36.21 -4.10 13.41
N ASN A 512 36.08 -2.96 14.10
CA ASN A 512 35.33 -2.83 15.36
C ASN A 512 33.81 -2.81 15.15
N ARG A 513 33.36 -2.66 13.89
CA ARG A 513 31.96 -2.72 13.45
C ARG A 513 31.06 -1.72 14.14
N ASN A 514 31.62 -0.56 14.49
CA ASN A 514 30.92 0.47 15.24
C ASN A 514 31.43 1.86 14.85
N ILE A 515 30.78 2.89 15.38
CA ILE A 515 31.23 4.27 15.28
C ILE A 515 32.57 4.40 16.02
N SER A 516 33.58 4.90 15.32
CA SER A 516 34.91 5.22 15.89
C SER A 516 35.11 6.72 16.13
N GLY A 517 34.22 7.56 15.59
CA GLY A 517 34.19 8.97 15.89
C GLY A 517 33.07 9.71 15.18
N TRP A 518 32.73 10.89 15.69
CA TRP A 518 31.76 11.79 15.09
C TRP A 518 32.20 13.25 15.29
N LYS A 519 31.66 14.15 14.48
CA LYS A 519 31.84 15.60 14.64
C LYS A 519 30.61 16.34 14.14
N VAL A 520 30.24 17.40 14.84
CA VAL A 520 29.18 18.33 14.46
C VAL A 520 29.73 19.73 14.23
N GLU A 521 29.18 20.43 13.25
CA GLU A 521 29.45 21.84 12.97
C GLU A 521 28.14 22.55 12.63
N GLU A 522 27.86 23.67 13.31
CA GLU A 522 26.70 24.53 13.06
C GLU A 522 27.08 25.66 12.10
N ILE A 523 26.16 26.04 11.20
CA ILE A 523 26.32 27.14 10.25
C ILE A 523 25.27 28.23 10.50
#